data_AF-A0A316GAF0-F1
#
_entry.id   AF-A0A316GAF0-F1
#
_cell.length_a   1.000
_cell.length_b   1.000
_cell.length_c   1.000
_cell.angle_alpha   90.00
_cell.angle_beta   90.00
_cell.angle_gamma   90.00
#
_symmetry.space_group_name_H-M   'P 1'
#
loop_
_entity.id
_entity.type
_entity.pdbx_description
1 polymer ?
#
loop_
_entity_poly.entity_id
_entity_poly.type
_entity_poly.pdbx_seq_one_letter_code
_entity_poly.pdbx_strand_id
1 'polypeptide(L)' 'MEGLGGGDAKLLAAAGAWLGWQPLPFVVLIASAGTLAVVLLSRSKRRDIAFGPGLALAFALVWLAFLST' A
#
# COMPACT_ATOMS: atom_id res chain seq x y z
N MET A 1 -22.14 8.60 8.17
CA MET A 1 -21.28 8.16 7.04
C MET A 1 -19.91 7.84 7.62
N GLU A 2 -19.82 6.77 8.41
CA GLU A 2 -18.67 6.53 9.31
C GLU A 2 -18.01 5.18 8.98
N GLY A 3 -18.02 4.81 7.69
CA GLY A 3 -17.80 3.44 7.25
C GLY A 3 -16.59 3.22 6.33
N LEU A 4 -15.74 4.22 6.09
CA LEU A 4 -14.46 3.93 5.44
C LEU A 4 -13.47 3.55 6.54
N GLY A 5 -13.26 2.24 6.72
CA GLY A 5 -12.05 1.73 7.37
C GLY A 5 -10.84 2.33 6.66
N GLY A 6 -10.41 3.50 7.14
CA GLY A 6 -9.73 4.49 6.32
C GLY A 6 -8.22 4.55 6.55
N GLY A 7 -7.64 3.54 7.20
CA GLY A 7 -6.20 3.47 7.43
C GLY A 7 -5.43 3.53 6.11
N ASP A 8 -5.81 2.68 5.16
CA ASP A 8 -5.13 2.56 3.87
C ASP A 8 -5.30 3.83 3.02
N ALA A 9 -6.52 4.40 3.00
CA ALA A 9 -6.79 5.66 2.31
C ALA A 9 -5.99 6.83 2.91
N LYS A 10 -5.78 6.85 4.24
CA LYS A 10 -5.02 7.88 4.95
C LYS A 10 -3.51 7.73 4.71
N LEU A 11 -3.01 6.50 4.63
CA LEU A 11 -1.64 6.20 4.20
C LEU A 11 -1.41 6.60 2.74
N LEU A 12 -2.38 6.34 1.87
CA LEU A 12 -2.32 6.74 0.46
C LEU A 12 -2.36 8.26 0.31
N ALA A 13 -3.20 8.96 1.09
CA ALA A 13 -3.24 10.41 1.12
C ALA A 13 -1.92 11.02 1.62
N ALA A 14 -1.34 10.47 2.68
CA ALA A 14 -0.03 10.88 3.17
C ALA A 14 1.08 10.62 2.14
N ALA A 15 1.02 9.48 1.44
CA ALA A 15 1.93 9.15 0.36
C ALA A 15 1.84 10.16 -0.79
N GLY A 16 0.61 10.50 -1.20
CA GLY A 16 0.37 11.51 -2.24
C GLY A 16 0.82 12.92 -1.85
N ALA A 17 0.69 13.28 -0.57
CA ALA A 17 1.16 14.56 -0.05
C ALA A 17 2.69 14.67 -0.04
N TRP A 18 3.41 13.56 0.16
CA TRP A 18 4.87 13.55 0.25
C TRP A 18 5.57 13.34 -1.09
N LEU A 19 5.09 12.39 -1.89
CA LEU A 19 5.71 11.97 -3.16
C LEU A 19 5.09 12.68 -4.39
N GLY A 20 3.93 13.33 -4.23
CA GLY A 20 3.14 13.85 -5.33
C GLY A 20 2.23 12.81 -5.98
N TRP A 21 1.54 13.21 -7.04
CA TRP A 21 0.48 12.42 -7.67
C TRP A 21 0.95 11.41 -8.72
N GLN A 22 2.10 11.64 -9.36
CA GLN A 22 2.71 10.71 -10.33
C GLN A 22 3.05 9.32 -9.76
N PRO A 23 3.66 9.19 -8.57
CA PRO A 23 4.03 7.89 -8.00
C PRO A 23 2.88 7.13 -7.32
N LEU A 24 1.76 7.78 -7.01
CA LEU A 24 0.59 7.15 -6.38
C LEU A 24 0.09 5.86 -7.07
N PRO A 25 -0.13 5.83 -8.40
CA PRO A 25 -0.58 4.62 -9.08
C PRO A 25 0.42 3.46 -8.93
N PHE A 26 1.72 3.74 -8.90
CA PHE A 26 2.75 2.71 -8.66
C PHE A 26 2.71 2.17 -7.23
N VAL A 27 2.52 3.04 -6.23
CA VAL A 27 2.38 2.62 -4.82
C VAL A 27 1.19 1.68 -4.66
N VAL A 28 0.03 2.01 -5.25
CA VAL A 28 -1.17 1.14 -5.20
C VAL A 28 -0.95 -0.19 -5.90
N LEU A 29 -0.27 -0.17 -7.06
CA LEU A 29 0.01 -1.37 -7.83
C LEU A 29 0.91 -2.34 -7.06
N ILE A 30 2.01 -1.83 -6.49
CA ILE A 30 2.96 -2.63 -5.71
C ILE A 30 2.30 -3.16 -4.44
N ALA A 31 1.52 -2.33 -3.74
CA ALA A 31 0.78 -2.73 -2.55
C ALA A 31 -0.22 -3.86 -2.84
N SER A 32 -0.97 -3.74 -3.94
CA SER A 32 -1.93 -4.75 -4.39
C SER A 32 -1.25 -6.05 -4.82
N ALA A 33 -0.16 -5.95 -5.59
CA ALA A 33 0.59 -7.13 -6.03
C ALA A 33 1.23 -7.87 -4.84
N GLY A 34 1.82 -7.13 -3.90
CA GLY A 34 2.43 -7.70 -2.69
C GLY A 34 1.41 -8.37 -1.77
N THR A 35 0.28 -7.71 -1.52
CA THR A 35 -0.81 -8.30 -0.72
C THR A 35 -1.42 -9.52 -1.41
N LEU A 36 -1.64 -9.47 -2.73
CA LEU A 36 -2.16 -10.60 -3.50
C LEU A 36 -1.19 -11.79 -3.49
N ALA A 37 0.12 -11.55 -3.61
CA ALA A 37 1.13 -12.60 -3.51
C ALA A 37 1.13 -13.25 -2.12
N VAL A 38 1.03 -12.44 -1.06
CA VAL A 38 0.92 -12.92 0.32
C VAL A 38 -0.36 -13.73 0.52
N VAL A 39 -1.49 -13.30 -0.04
CA VAL A 39 -2.75 -14.05 0.00
C VAL A 39 -2.61 -15.39 -0.74
N LEU A 40 -1.98 -15.41 -1.92
CA LEU A 40 -1.78 -16.63 -2.71
C LEU A 40 -0.86 -17.64 -2.01
N LEU A 41 0.22 -17.16 -1.39
CA LEU A 41 1.19 -17.97 -0.65
C LEU A 41 0.63 -18.42 0.71
N SER A 42 -0.24 -17.62 1.31
CA SER A 42 -0.92 -17.95 2.55
C SER A 42 -2.06 -18.94 2.28
N ARG A 43 -1.72 -20.24 2.27
CA ARG A 43 -2.70 -21.35 2.16
C ARG A 43 -3.64 -21.48 3.37
N SER A 44 -3.54 -20.58 4.35
CA SER A 44 -4.25 -20.69 5.62
C SER A 44 -5.57 -19.92 5.63
N LYS A 45 -6.61 -20.65 6.03
CA LYS A 45 -8.03 -20.29 6.10
C LYS A 45 -8.24 -18.93 6.79
N ARG A 46 -8.89 -17.99 6.09
CA ARG A 46 -9.55 -16.80 6.66
C ARG A 46 -8.75 -16.03 7.72
N ARG A 47 -7.51 -15.62 7.43
CA ARG A 47 -6.95 -14.45 8.11
C ARG A 47 -7.37 -13.22 7.33
N ASP A 48 -7.98 -12.26 8.00
CA ASP A 48 -8.17 -10.91 7.49
C ASP A 48 -6.79 -10.30 7.24
N ILE A 49 -6.28 -10.46 6.02
CA ILE A 49 -5.01 -9.88 5.60
C ILE A 49 -5.26 -8.40 5.38
N ALA A 50 -4.81 -7.58 6.32
CA ALA A 50 -4.88 -6.13 6.22
C ALA A 50 -4.04 -5.64 5.02
N PHE A 51 -4.55 -4.66 4.29
CA PHE A 51 -3.88 -4.08 3.13
C PHE A 51 -2.76 -3.09 3.53
N GLY A 52 -2.88 -2.51 4.73
CA GLY A 52 -1.95 -1.52 5.30
C GLY A 52 -0.46 -1.87 5.26
N PRO A 53 -0.01 -3.09 5.64
CA PRO A 53 1.40 -3.46 5.60
C PRO A 53 1.97 -3.48 4.18
N GLY A 54 1.21 -3.97 3.21
CA GLY A 54 1.63 -3.97 1.80
C GLY A 54 1.70 -2.54 1.25
N LEU A 55 0.77 -1.68 1.66
CA LEU A 55 0.76 -0.27 1.27
C LEU A 55 1.91 0.53 1.90
N ALA A 56 2.25 0.27 3.16
CA ALA A 56 3.39 0.88 3.84
C ALA A 56 4.72 0.48 3.19
N LEU A 57 4.87 -0.81 2.81
CA LEU A 57 6.04 -1.30 2.08
C LEU A 57 6.16 -0.66 0.69
N ALA A 58 5.05 -0.58 -0.05
CA ALA A 58 5.04 0.06 -1.36
C ALA A 58 5.41 1.54 -1.27
N PHE A 59 4.87 2.26 -0.28
CA PHE A 59 5.24 3.65 0.00
C PHE A 59 6.74 3.79 0.30
N ALA A 60 7.28 2.95 1.20
CA ALA A 60 8.70 2.98 1.55
C ALA A 60 9.62 2.69 0.37
N LEU A 61 9.26 1.73 -0.49
CA LEU A 61 10.02 1.39 -1.70
C LEU A 61 10.04 2.56 -2.70
N VAL A 62 8.89 3.18 -2.94
CA VAL A 62 8.79 4.31 -3.87
C VAL A 62 9.48 5.55 -3.30
N TRP A 63 9.39 5.77 -1.98
CA TRP A 63 10.12 6.84 -1.30
C TRP A 63 11.64 6.64 -1.35
N LEU A 64 12.12 5.41 -1.16
CA LEU A 64 13.54 5.09 -1.30
C LEU A 64 14.03 5.31 -2.74
N ALA A 65 13.25 4.88 -3.73
CA ALA A 65 13.55 5.11 -5.14
C ALA A 65 13.62 6.62 -5.47
N PHE A 66 12.71 7.40 -4.90
CA PHE A 66 12.69 8.86 -5.05
C PHE A 66 13.91 9.53 -4.40
N LEU A 67 14.36 9.05 -3.23
CA LEU A 67 15.56 9.55 -2.56
C LEU A 67 16.85 9.21 -3.33
N SER A 68 16.85 8.12 -4.10
CA SER A 68 17.99 7.67 -4.90
C SER A 68 18.15 8.36 -6.26
N THR A 69 17.24 9.27 -6.61
CA THR A 69 17.27 10.07 -7.87
C THR A 69 17.73 11.50 -7.61
#